data_AF-A0A914AFT8-F1
#
_entry.id   AF-A0A914AFT8-F1
#
_cell.length_a   1.000
_cell.length_b   1.000
_cell.length_c   1.000
_cell.angle_alpha   90.00
_cell.angle_beta   90.00
_cell.angle_gamma   90.00
#
_symmetry.space_group_name_H-M   'P 1'
#
loop_
_entity.id
_entity.type
_entity.pdbx_description
1 polymer ?
#
loop_
_entity_poly.entity_id
_entity_poly.type
_entity_poly.pdbx_seq_one_letter_code
_entity_poly.pdbx_strand_id
1 'polypeptide(L)'
;MEQEQHGTIPFLDVKISRNLDGTLGHSVYRKPTHTDRYLHQRSFHHPSIKSSVNRILVQRAFEVCDQDNLKRELKHIQASLQWKGYKPNCITISKPDQWVSYTQGPSTVSPSVTLPYIGPASHHLQRILRQAGIKVYHSLATSSKAASTLTRTSRTPLPRRESTAFYVNAAKSTSAKPVGTFPLGSRNTEHMDVRYTWSETLTA
;
A
#
# COMPACT_ATOMS: atom_id res chain seq x y z
N MET A 1 13.04 25.34 -4.62
CA MET A 1 13.36 25.40 -3.18
C MET A 1 12.04 25.32 -2.41
N GLU A 2 11.99 24.61 -1.28
CA GLU A 2 10.81 24.62 -0.41
C GLU A 2 10.63 26.03 0.18
N GLN A 3 9.39 26.49 0.31
CA GLN A 3 9.06 27.84 0.78
C GLN A 3 8.23 27.78 2.05
N GLU A 4 8.61 28.59 3.04
CA GLU A 4 7.83 28.78 4.26
C GLU A 4 6.55 29.55 3.93
N GLN A 5 5.40 29.02 4.35
CA GLN A 5 4.10 29.66 4.21
C GLN A 5 3.38 29.61 5.56
N HIS A 6 2.89 30.76 6.03
CA HIS A 6 2.16 30.88 7.31
C HIS A 6 2.94 30.28 8.50
N GLY A 7 4.25 30.55 8.57
CA GLY A 7 5.10 30.05 9.65
C GLY A 7 5.32 28.53 9.62
N THR A 8 5.03 27.88 8.50
CA THR A 8 5.15 26.44 8.31
C THR A 8 5.97 26.14 7.06
N ILE A 9 6.88 25.17 7.14
CA ILE A 9 7.58 24.62 5.98
C ILE A 9 7.52 23.09 5.99
N PRO A 10 7.05 22.44 4.91
CA PRO A 10 7.19 21.00 4.76
C PRO A 10 8.60 20.68 4.24
N PHE A 11 9.29 19.74 4.89
CA PHE A 11 10.55 19.17 4.42
C PHE A 11 10.47 17.65 4.49
N LEU A 12 10.60 16.99 3.33
CA LEU A 12 10.39 15.54 3.18
C LEU A 12 9.04 15.09 3.77
N ASP A 13 9.10 14.31 4.84
CA ASP A 13 8.01 13.65 5.54
C ASP A 13 7.62 14.37 6.83
N VAL A 14 8.22 15.54 7.09
CA VAL A 14 8.08 16.35 8.31
C VAL A 14 7.53 17.73 7.96
N LYS A 15 6.58 18.19 8.75
CA LYS A 15 6.03 19.55 8.73
C LYS A 15 6.60 20.29 9.92
N ILE A 16 7.41 21.30 9.65
CA ILE A 16 8.03 22.15 10.67
C ILE A 16 7.17 23.41 10.78
N SER A 17 6.82 23.82 12.00
CA SER A 17 6.06 25.05 12.27
C SER A 17 6.73 25.89 13.34
N ARG A 18 6.68 27.22 13.20
CA ARG A 18 7.10 28.14 14.26
C ARG A 18 5.98 28.36 15.25
N ASN A 19 6.25 28.09 16.52
CA ASN A 19 5.35 28.37 17.63
C ASN A 19 5.45 29.86 18.03
N LEU A 20 4.45 30.35 18.79
CA LEU A 20 4.39 31.76 19.23
C LEU A 20 5.53 32.14 20.19
N ASP A 21 6.06 31.16 20.92
CA ASP A 21 7.20 31.31 21.83
C ASP A 21 8.56 31.28 21.10
N GLY A 22 8.56 31.17 19.76
CA GLY A 22 9.77 31.10 18.94
C GLY A 22 10.37 29.69 18.82
N THR A 23 9.78 28.67 19.46
CA THR A 23 10.22 27.28 19.32
C THR A 23 9.73 26.66 18.00
N LEU A 24 10.33 25.52 17.62
CA LEU A 24 9.91 24.78 16.42
C LEU A 24 9.06 23.56 16.82
N GLY A 25 7.82 23.56 16.35
CA GLY A 25 6.97 22.37 16.33
C GLY A 25 7.27 21.48 15.14
N HIS A 26 7.05 20.18 15.31
CA HIS A 26 7.24 19.17 14.26
C HIS A 26 6.09 18.16 14.26
N SER A 27 5.60 17.85 13.06
CA SER A 27 4.54 16.89 12.84
C SER A 27 4.71 16.15 11.52
N VAL A 28 3.97 15.07 11.32
CA VAL A 28 4.02 14.31 10.05
C VAL A 28 3.42 15.16 8.92
N TYR A 29 4.23 15.44 7.89
CA TYR A 29 3.72 16.08 6.69
C TYR A 29 3.00 15.07 5.79
N ARG A 30 1.80 15.45 5.34
CA ARG A 30 1.02 14.73 4.33
C ARG A 30 0.84 15.65 3.14
N LYS A 31 1.28 15.22 1.97
CA LYS A 31 1.02 15.93 0.70
C LYS A 31 -0.50 16.06 0.50
N PRO A 32 -0.99 17.09 -0.21
CA PRO A 32 -2.42 17.24 -0.53
C PRO A 32 -3.03 16.02 -1.25
N THR A 33 -2.21 15.24 -1.95
CA THR A 33 -2.61 14.02 -2.65
C THR A 33 -2.55 12.75 -1.76
N HIS A 34 -2.18 12.88 -0.48
CA HIS A 34 -2.13 11.75 0.44
C HIS A 34 -3.55 11.25 0.74
N THR A 35 -3.80 9.98 0.47
CA THR A 35 -5.15 9.35 0.55
C THR A 35 -5.24 8.29 1.64
N ASP A 36 -4.24 8.20 2.54
CA ASP A 36 -4.15 7.16 3.57
C ASP A 36 -4.38 5.75 3.00
N ARG A 37 -3.85 5.48 1.81
CA ARG A 37 -4.00 4.20 1.12
C ARG A 37 -3.07 3.14 1.70
N TYR A 38 -3.38 2.73 2.92
CA TYR A 38 -2.73 1.61 3.59
C TYR A 38 -3.32 0.25 3.16
N LEU A 39 -2.60 -0.82 3.50
CA LEU A 39 -2.99 -2.19 3.19
C LEU A 39 -4.31 -2.55 3.87
N HIS A 40 -5.31 -3.00 3.12
CA HIS A 40 -6.61 -3.38 3.68
C HIS A 40 -6.55 -4.67 4.51
N GLN A 41 -7.31 -4.78 5.60
CA GLN A 41 -7.26 -5.95 6.50
C GLN A 41 -7.66 -7.26 5.80
N ARG A 42 -8.58 -7.21 4.83
CA ARG A 42 -9.02 -8.36 4.01
C ARG A 42 -8.11 -8.68 2.82
N SER A 43 -7.06 -7.90 2.59
CA SER A 43 -6.12 -8.19 1.51
C SER A 43 -5.43 -9.55 1.71
N PHE A 44 -5.04 -10.21 0.63
CA PHE A 44 -4.38 -11.52 0.68
C PHE A 44 -2.88 -11.39 0.97
N HIS A 45 -2.57 -10.89 2.17
CA HIS A 45 -1.21 -10.70 2.66
C HIS A 45 -1.02 -11.49 3.95
N HIS A 46 0.21 -11.93 4.19
CA HIS A 46 0.57 -12.58 5.44
C HIS A 46 0.27 -11.64 6.63
N PRO A 47 -0.26 -12.14 7.75
CA PRO A 47 -0.65 -11.31 8.90
C PRO A 47 0.46 -10.38 9.41
N SER A 48 1.73 -10.82 9.38
CA SER A 48 2.85 -9.99 9.83
C SER A 48 3.00 -8.70 9.01
N ILE A 49 2.68 -8.72 7.71
CA ILE A 49 2.76 -7.54 6.83
C ILE A 49 1.65 -6.54 7.19
N LYS A 50 0.46 -7.04 7.55
CA LYS A 50 -0.65 -6.18 8.00
C LYS A 50 -0.32 -5.54 9.34
N SER A 51 0.20 -6.32 10.29
CA SER A 51 0.65 -5.81 11.59
C SER A 51 1.79 -4.80 11.47
N SER A 52 2.71 -4.98 10.50
CA SER A 52 3.82 -4.04 10.31
C SER A 52 3.36 -2.67 9.82
N VAL A 53 2.25 -2.58 9.08
CA VAL A 53 1.70 -1.27 8.66
C VAL A 53 1.40 -0.39 9.87
N ASN A 54 0.67 -0.93 10.86
CA ASN A 54 0.40 -0.20 12.10
C ASN A 54 1.70 0.20 12.81
N ARG A 55 2.61 -0.77 12.97
CA ARG A 55 3.89 -0.54 13.66
C ARG A 55 4.70 0.59 13.02
N ILE A 56 4.82 0.61 11.69
CA ILE A 56 5.61 1.63 10.96
C ILE A 56 4.98 3.02 11.09
N LEU A 57 3.66 3.13 10.98
CA LEU A 57 2.98 4.41 11.12
C LEU A 57 3.14 4.99 12.52
N VAL A 58 2.97 4.14 13.54
CA VAL A 58 3.11 4.56 14.94
C VAL A 58 4.57 4.89 15.25
N GLN A 59 5.52 4.08 14.79
CA GLN A 59 6.95 4.39 14.91
C GLN A 59 7.27 5.77 14.34
N ARG A 60 6.84 6.04 13.11
CA ARG A 60 7.04 7.33 12.46
C ARG A 60 6.43 8.48 13.26
N ALA A 61 5.23 8.29 13.83
CA ALA A 61 4.62 9.31 14.67
C ALA A 61 5.51 9.67 15.88
N PHE A 62 6.09 8.67 16.56
CA PHE A 62 6.99 8.88 17.69
C PHE A 62 8.35 9.47 17.29
N GLU A 63 8.80 9.26 16.06
CA GLU A 63 10.07 9.81 15.55
C GLU A 63 9.91 11.25 15.03
N VAL A 64 8.73 11.61 14.50
CA VAL A 64 8.51 12.85 13.75
C VAL A 64 7.66 13.88 14.48
N CYS A 65 6.82 13.48 15.44
CA CYS A 65 5.96 14.42 16.15
C CYS A 65 6.57 14.87 17.48
N ASP A 66 6.43 16.16 17.78
CA ASP A 66 6.57 16.67 19.14
C ASP A 66 5.43 16.17 20.06
N GLN A 67 5.55 16.45 21.35
CA GLN A 67 4.57 16.02 22.35
C GLN A 67 3.15 16.55 22.06
N ASP A 68 3.05 17.77 21.52
CA ASP A 68 1.78 18.45 21.25
C ASP A 68 1.05 17.84 20.03
N ASN A 69 1.79 17.45 18.98
CA ASN A 69 1.23 16.89 17.76
C ASN A 69 1.10 15.37 17.80
N LEU A 70 1.86 14.66 18.65
CA LEU A 70 1.87 13.20 18.70
C LEU A 70 0.48 12.60 18.93
N LYS A 71 -0.28 13.15 19.89
CA LYS A 71 -1.62 12.65 20.21
C LYS A 71 -2.59 12.80 19.03
N ARG A 72 -2.46 13.88 18.25
CA ARG A 72 -3.26 14.11 17.05
C ARG A 72 -2.89 13.12 15.96
N GLU A 73 -1.60 12.86 15.78
CA GLU A 73 -1.09 11.93 14.79
C GLU A 73 -1.53 10.48 15.08
N LEU A 74 -1.42 10.03 16.33
CA LEU A 74 -1.87 8.69 16.72
C LEU A 74 -3.37 8.49 16.49
N LYS A 75 -4.20 9.52 16.75
CA LYS A 75 -5.63 9.50 16.45
C LYS A 75 -5.90 9.38 14.95
N HIS A 76 -5.15 10.11 14.12
CA HIS A 76 -5.24 10.02 12.66
C HIS A 76 -4.93 8.59 12.20
N ILE A 77 -3.81 8.02 12.64
CA ILE A 77 -3.41 6.65 12.29
C ILE A 77 -4.49 5.65 12.67
N GLN A 78 -5.04 5.75 13.88
CA GLN A 78 -6.10 4.87 14.35
C GLN A 78 -7.35 4.96 13.45
N ALA A 79 -7.80 6.18 13.12
CA ALA A 79 -8.96 6.38 12.25
C ALA A 79 -8.71 5.83 10.83
N SER A 80 -7.56 6.12 10.23
CA SER A 80 -7.21 5.64 8.90
C SER A 80 -7.13 4.11 8.83
N LEU A 81 -6.58 3.44 9.86
CA LEU A 81 -6.53 1.98 9.91
C LEU A 81 -7.89 1.34 10.17
N GLN A 82 -8.72 1.94 11.03
CA GLN A 82 -10.10 1.48 11.22
C GLN A 82 -10.90 1.54 9.92
N TRP A 83 -10.73 2.62 9.14
CA TRP A 83 -11.33 2.75 7.80
C TRP A 83 -10.87 1.64 6.84
N LYS A 84 -9.65 1.11 6.99
CA LYS A 84 -9.13 -0.04 6.23
C LYS A 84 -9.54 -1.41 6.81
N GLY A 85 -10.46 -1.44 7.77
CA GLY A 85 -11.04 -2.64 8.35
C GLY A 85 -10.20 -3.31 9.43
N TYR A 86 -9.20 -2.62 10.01
CA TYR A 86 -8.46 -3.13 11.16
C TYR A 86 -9.35 -3.05 12.40
N LYS A 87 -9.38 -4.14 13.18
CA LYS A 87 -10.12 -4.15 14.45
C LYS A 87 -9.42 -3.24 15.47
N PRO A 88 -10.15 -2.51 16.33
CA PRO A 88 -9.54 -1.61 17.32
C PRO A 88 -8.52 -2.30 18.23
N ASN A 89 -8.77 -3.54 18.62
CA ASN A 89 -7.87 -4.33 19.47
C ASN A 89 -6.57 -4.77 18.77
N CYS A 90 -6.48 -4.66 17.44
CA CYS A 90 -5.28 -4.95 16.66
C CYS A 90 -4.45 -3.69 16.38
N ILE A 91 -4.93 -2.50 16.76
CA ILE A 91 -4.25 -1.23 16.55
C ILE A 91 -3.58 -0.83 17.87
N THR A 92 -2.27 -1.02 17.92
CA THR A 92 -1.42 -0.58 19.02
C THR A 92 -0.92 0.83 18.75
N ILE A 93 -1.21 1.78 19.63
CA ILE A 93 -0.78 3.19 19.56
C ILE A 93 0.37 3.53 20.52
N SER A 94 0.83 2.56 21.32
CA SER A 94 1.96 2.73 22.21
C SER A 94 3.27 2.79 21.42
N LYS A 95 4.30 3.40 22.02
CA LYS A 95 5.63 3.44 21.43
C LYS A 95 6.08 2.00 21.13
N PRO A 96 6.46 1.69 19.88
CA PRO A 96 6.99 0.38 19.56
C PRO A 96 8.28 0.17 20.35
N ASP A 97 8.51 -1.06 20.78
CA ASP A 97 9.81 -1.40 21.35
C ASP A 97 10.91 -1.06 20.34
N GLN A 98 12.01 -0.51 20.87
CA GLN A 98 13.10 0.01 20.08
C GLN A 98 13.53 -1.06 19.09
N TRP A 99 13.80 -0.67 17.84
CA TRP A 99 14.39 -1.61 16.91
C TRP A 99 15.66 -2.11 17.60
N VAL A 100 15.73 -3.41 17.90
CA VAL A 100 17.03 -4.02 18.19
C VAL A 100 17.81 -3.72 16.94
N SER A 101 18.70 -2.73 17.01
CA SER A 101 19.71 -2.48 15.99
C SER A 101 20.22 -3.86 15.63
N TYR A 102 20.33 -4.18 14.34
CA TYR A 102 21.12 -5.32 13.91
C TYR A 102 22.56 -5.07 14.39
N THR A 103 22.80 -5.26 15.68
CA THR A 103 24.09 -5.59 16.22
C THR A 103 24.39 -6.85 15.46
N GLN A 104 25.46 -6.79 14.68
CA GLN A 104 26.05 -7.95 14.04
C GLN A 104 26.56 -8.85 15.19
N GLY A 105 25.63 -9.49 15.90
CA GLY A 105 25.95 -10.65 16.72
C GLY A 105 26.50 -11.72 15.78
N PRO A 106 27.38 -12.60 16.28
CA PRO A 106 28.09 -13.58 15.46
C PRO A 106 27.10 -14.26 14.52
N SER A 107 27.32 -14.10 13.22
CA SER A 107 26.42 -14.56 12.17
C SER A 107 26.43 -16.08 12.13
N THR A 108 25.63 -16.72 12.98
CA THR A 108 25.19 -18.08 12.69
C THR A 108 24.35 -17.99 11.43
N VAL A 109 24.97 -18.34 10.29
CA VAL A 109 24.36 -18.37 8.95
C VAL A 109 23.27 -19.44 8.99
N SER A 110 22.10 -19.05 9.47
CA SER A 110 20.93 -19.90 9.54
C SER A 110 20.28 -19.84 8.16
N PRO A 111 20.08 -20.98 7.48
CA PRO A 111 19.48 -20.99 6.15
C PRO A 111 18.11 -20.31 6.20
N SER A 112 17.84 -19.46 5.21
CA SER A 112 16.57 -18.74 5.11
C SER A 112 15.95 -18.87 3.73
N VAL A 113 14.62 -18.95 3.67
CA VAL A 113 13.86 -19.04 2.42
C VAL A 113 12.69 -18.06 2.43
N THR A 114 12.38 -17.54 1.24
CA THR A 114 11.21 -16.70 1.01
C THR A 114 10.14 -17.51 0.29
N LEU A 115 8.95 -17.59 0.89
CA LEU A 115 7.79 -18.29 0.31
C LEU A 115 6.74 -17.28 -0.13
N PRO A 116 6.06 -17.49 -1.26
CA PRO A 116 4.86 -16.74 -1.55
C PRO A 116 3.75 -17.09 -0.56
N TYR A 117 3.09 -16.06 -0.03
CA TYR A 117 1.93 -16.23 0.81
C TYR A 117 0.76 -16.75 -0.02
N ILE A 118 0.42 -18.02 0.17
CA ILE A 118 -0.69 -18.72 -0.47
C ILE A 118 -1.68 -19.24 0.60
N GLY A 119 -1.77 -18.55 1.73
CA GLY A 119 -2.69 -18.88 2.81
C GLY A 119 -2.24 -20.13 3.62
N PRO A 120 -3.16 -21.02 4.01
CA PRO A 120 -2.86 -22.16 4.90
C PRO A 120 -1.71 -23.05 4.42
N ALA A 121 -1.57 -23.27 3.11
CA ALA A 121 -0.49 -24.06 2.54
C ALA A 121 0.90 -23.46 2.85
N SER A 122 1.05 -22.14 2.68
CA SER A 122 2.31 -21.45 3.00
C SER A 122 2.64 -21.50 4.49
N HIS A 123 1.63 -21.50 5.36
CA HIS A 123 1.83 -21.68 6.81
C HIS A 123 2.23 -23.11 7.18
N HIS A 124 1.68 -24.11 6.50
CA HIS A 124 2.06 -25.49 6.69
C HIS A 124 3.53 -25.72 6.31
N LEU A 125 3.94 -25.22 5.14
CA LEU A 125 5.34 -25.24 4.70
C LEU A 125 6.26 -24.49 5.66
N GLN A 126 5.85 -23.31 6.13
CA GLN A 126 6.59 -22.54 7.12
C GLN A 126 6.85 -23.35 8.40
N ARG A 127 5.87 -24.15 8.86
CA ARG A 127 6.01 -24.97 10.07
C ARG A 127 7.05 -26.07 9.87
N ILE A 128 6.97 -26.80 8.76
CA ILE A 128 7.92 -27.88 8.42
C ILE A 128 9.35 -27.32 8.32
N LEU A 129 9.52 -26.22 7.58
CA LEU A 129 10.85 -25.61 7.38
C LEU A 129 11.44 -25.07 8.68
N ARG A 130 10.62 -24.50 9.57
CA ARG A 130 11.07 -24.06 10.89
C ARG A 130 11.52 -25.22 11.79
N GLN A 131 10.86 -26.38 11.70
CA GLN A 131 11.29 -27.59 12.41
C GLN A 131 12.67 -28.07 11.91
N ALA A 132 12.97 -27.86 10.63
CA ALA A 132 14.29 -28.12 10.05
C ALA A 132 15.33 -27.01 10.32
N GLY A 133 15.04 -26.04 11.18
CA GLY A 133 15.96 -24.93 11.51
C GLY A 133 16.07 -23.84 10.44
N ILE A 134 15.19 -23.83 9.44
CA ILE A 134 15.20 -22.86 8.33
C ILE A 134 14.30 -21.68 8.67
N LYS A 135 14.83 -20.46 8.53
CA LYS A 135 14.06 -19.21 8.69
C LYS A 135 13.18 -18.99 7.45
N VAL A 136 11.91 -18.65 7.67
CA VAL A 136 10.94 -18.46 6.59
C VAL A 136 10.37 -17.06 6.62
N TYR A 137 10.41 -16.40 5.46
CA TYR A 137 9.80 -15.10 5.21
C TYR A 137 8.72 -15.24 4.13
N HIS A 138 7.67 -14.41 4.20
CA HIS A 138 6.58 -14.45 3.23
C HIS A 138 6.63 -13.25 2.28
N SER A 139 6.56 -13.52 0.98
CA SER A 139 6.40 -12.52 -0.08
C SER A 139 4.97 -12.54 -0.65
N LEU A 140 4.57 -11.50 -1.38
CA LEU A 140 3.36 -11.60 -2.18
C LEU A 140 3.51 -12.66 -3.28
N ALA A 141 2.46 -13.46 -3.48
CA ALA A 141 2.37 -14.45 -4.55
C ALA A 141 2.55 -13.85 -5.96
N THR A 142 2.22 -12.56 -6.13
CA THR A 142 2.36 -11.81 -7.38
C THR A 142 3.76 -11.27 -7.65
N SER A 143 4.73 -11.44 -6.74
CA SER A 143 6.11 -11.06 -7.06
C SER A 143 6.61 -11.95 -8.21
N SER A 144 7.04 -11.33 -9.31
CA SER A 144 7.44 -12.02 -10.55
C SER A 144 8.48 -13.12 -10.34
N LYS A 145 9.28 -13.02 -9.28
CA LYS A 145 10.25 -14.04 -8.86
C LYS A 145 9.61 -15.26 -8.19
N ALA A 146 8.62 -15.09 -7.31
CA ALA A 146 7.96 -16.22 -6.64
C ALA A 146 6.93 -16.90 -7.54
N ALA A 147 6.23 -16.12 -8.37
CA ALA A 147 5.32 -16.63 -9.39
C ALA A 147 6.07 -17.48 -10.42
N SER A 148 7.21 -17.02 -10.93
CA SER A 148 7.98 -17.79 -11.94
C SER A 148 8.55 -19.10 -11.40
N THR A 149 8.93 -19.17 -10.12
CA THR A 149 9.44 -20.41 -9.49
C THR A 149 8.32 -21.45 -9.28
N LEU A 150 7.09 -21.03 -8.98
CA LEU A 150 5.97 -21.95 -8.74
C LEU A 150 5.11 -22.25 -9.98
N THR A 151 5.10 -21.39 -11.01
CA THR A 151 4.27 -21.58 -12.21
C THR A 151 5.07 -22.05 -13.42
N ARG A 152 6.08 -22.92 -13.24
CA ARG A 152 6.67 -23.66 -14.38
C ARG A 152 5.74 -24.79 -14.84
N THR A 153 4.50 -24.44 -15.13
CA THR A 153 3.56 -25.22 -15.93
C THR A 153 3.38 -24.45 -17.24
N SER A 154 3.58 -25.11 -18.37
CA SER A 154 3.51 -24.53 -19.72
C SER A 154 2.31 -23.59 -19.85
N ARG A 155 2.56 -22.29 -20.03
CA ARG A 155 1.50 -21.31 -20.29
C ARG A 155 0.93 -21.59 -21.68
N THR A 156 -0.23 -22.21 -21.77
CA THR A 156 -1.14 -21.97 -22.91
C THR A 156 -1.69 -20.55 -22.74
N PRO A 157 -1.57 -19.66 -23.75
CA PRO A 157 -2.11 -18.30 -23.65
C PRO A 157 -3.64 -18.36 -23.62
N LEU A 158 -4.26 -17.67 -22.66
CA LEU A 158 -5.71 -17.41 -22.70
C LEU A 158 -6.02 -16.39 -23.82
N PRO A 159 -7.18 -16.51 -24.50
CA PRO A 159 -7.54 -15.61 -25.60
C PRO A 159 -7.73 -14.17 -25.08
N ARG A 160 -7.19 -13.22 -25.85
CA ARG A 160 -7.17 -11.79 -25.55
C ARG A 160 -8.58 -11.22 -25.72
N ARG A 161 -9.19 -10.71 -24.65
CA ARG A 161 -10.47 -9.98 -24.72
C ARG A 161 -10.23 -8.56 -25.22
N GLU A 162 -10.94 -8.18 -26.28
CA GLU A 162 -11.00 -6.83 -26.83
C GLU A 162 -12.28 -6.12 -26.35
N SER A 163 -12.21 -4.80 -26.18
CA SER A 163 -13.35 -3.98 -25.73
C SER A 163 -13.50 -2.76 -26.64
N THR A 164 -14.72 -2.50 -27.09
CA THR A 164 -15.06 -1.37 -27.97
C THR A 164 -15.64 -0.23 -27.15
N ALA A 165 -15.11 0.99 -27.31
CA ALA A 165 -15.61 2.18 -26.61
C ALA A 165 -16.62 2.95 -27.49
N PHE A 166 -17.69 3.45 -26.88
CA PHE A 166 -18.70 4.31 -27.52
C PHE A 166 -18.70 5.71 -26.92
N TYR A 167 -18.90 6.73 -27.76
CA TYR A 167 -19.10 8.11 -27.34
C TYR A 167 -20.58 8.42 -27.21
N VAL A 168 -21.00 9.02 -26.08
CA VAL A 168 -22.36 9.53 -25.88
C VAL A 168 -22.28 11.00 -25.47
N ASN A 169 -22.87 11.87 -26.29
CA ASN A 169 -22.90 13.31 -26.03
C ASN A 169 -24.14 13.64 -25.18
N ALA A 170 -23.97 14.07 -23.93
CA ALA A 170 -25.06 14.27 -22.99
C ALA A 170 -26.01 15.45 -23.31
N ALA A 171 -25.68 16.28 -24.32
CA ALA A 171 -26.47 17.46 -24.68
C ALA A 171 -27.54 17.22 -25.77
N LYS A 172 -27.50 16.10 -26.49
CA LYS A 172 -28.53 15.73 -27.49
C LYS A 172 -28.70 14.21 -27.50
N SER A 173 -29.86 13.73 -27.08
CA SER A 173 -30.22 12.31 -27.19
C SER A 173 -30.36 11.93 -28.67
N THR A 174 -29.26 11.57 -29.36
CA THR A 174 -29.30 10.90 -30.67
C THR A 174 -27.92 10.43 -31.15
N SER A 175 -27.80 9.11 -31.30
CA SER A 175 -26.74 8.30 -31.94
C SER A 175 -25.33 8.30 -31.31
N ALA A 176 -24.95 7.13 -30.76
CA ALA A 176 -23.57 6.79 -30.44
C ALA A 176 -22.85 6.31 -31.71
N LYS A 177 -21.66 6.85 -31.99
CA LYS A 177 -20.79 6.38 -33.08
C LYS A 177 -19.56 5.64 -32.51
N PRO A 178 -19.12 4.53 -33.12
CA PRO A 178 -17.95 3.80 -32.64
C PRO A 178 -16.67 4.60 -32.89
N VAL A 179 -15.82 4.74 -31.87
CA VAL A 179 -14.56 5.51 -31.94
C VAL A 179 -13.34 4.58 -32.17
N GLY A 180 -13.56 3.27 -32.23
CA GLY A 180 -12.54 2.25 -32.53
C GLY A 180 -12.40 1.19 -31.43
N THR A 181 -11.68 0.13 -31.76
CA THR A 181 -11.42 -1.02 -30.87
C THR A 181 -10.07 -0.83 -30.18
N PHE A 182 -10.03 -0.93 -28.84
CA PHE A 182 -8.80 -0.73 -28.07
C PHE A 182 -8.51 -1.90 -27.13
N PRO A 183 -7.21 -2.24 -26.91
CA PRO A 183 -6.82 -3.22 -25.90
C PRO A 183 -7.20 -2.73 -24.49
N LEU A 184 -7.80 -3.62 -23.70
CA LEU A 184 -8.18 -3.34 -22.32
C LEU A 184 -6.95 -2.93 -21.49
N GLY A 185 -6.91 -1.68 -21.00
CA GLY A 185 -5.82 -1.16 -20.14
C GLY A 185 -4.96 -0.06 -20.74
N SER A 186 -5.24 0.42 -21.95
CA SER A 186 -4.57 1.59 -22.54
C SER A 186 -5.08 2.88 -21.89
N ARG A 187 -4.19 3.72 -21.33
CA ARG A 187 -4.53 5.09 -20.88
C ARG A 187 -4.39 6.03 -22.07
N ASN A 188 -5.46 6.76 -22.43
CA ASN A 188 -5.34 7.93 -23.29
C ASN A 188 -4.69 9.07 -22.49
N THR A 189 -3.69 9.71 -23.07
CA THR A 189 -2.94 10.83 -22.47
C THR A 189 -3.46 12.21 -22.85
N GLU A 190 -4.59 12.31 -23.54
CA GLU A 190 -5.19 13.61 -23.87
C GLU A 190 -6.26 14.01 -22.84
N HIS A 191 -6.01 15.12 -22.16
CA HIS A 191 -6.93 15.76 -21.23
C HIS A 191 -8.10 16.38 -22.01
N MET A 192 -9.28 15.78 -21.95
CA MET A 192 -10.55 16.38 -22.34
C MET A 192 -11.59 16.05 -21.27
N ASP A 193 -12.32 17.06 -20.80
CA ASP A 193 -13.42 16.93 -19.83
C ASP A 193 -14.59 16.13 -20.45
N VAL A 194 -14.50 14.80 -20.42
CA VAL A 194 -15.55 13.90 -20.94
C VAL A 194 -15.74 12.72 -19.97
N ARG A 195 -17.00 12.45 -19.60
CA ARG A 195 -17.38 11.24 -18.86
C ARG A 195 -17.56 10.09 -19.85
N TYR A 196 -16.72 9.07 -19.74
CA TYR A 196 -16.86 7.81 -20.49
C TYR A 196 -17.69 6.79 -19.70
N THR A 197 -18.57 6.07 -20.38
CA THR A 197 -19.25 4.88 -19.85
C THR A 197 -18.73 3.65 -20.59
N TRP A 198 -18.50 2.58 -19.84
CA TRP A 198 -18.02 1.30 -20.37
C TRP A 198 -19.19 0.31 -20.38
N SER A 199 -19.42 -0.36 -21.51
CA SER A 199 -20.34 -1.51 -21.61
C SER A 199 -19.57 -2.73 -22.08
N GLU A 200 -19.57 -3.80 -21.29
CA GLU A 200 -19.05 -5.09 -21.70
C GLU A 200 -20.11 -5.84 -22.50
N THR A 201 -19.86 -6.10 -23.78
CA THR A 201 -20.67 -7.04 -24.57
C THR A 201 -19.93 -8.36 -24.66
N LEU A 202 -20.54 -9.44 -24.16
CA LEU A 202 -20.11 -10.81 -24.44
C LEU A 202 -20.65 -11.19 -25.83
N THR A 203 -19.79 -11.28 -26.83
CA THR A 203 -20.11 -12.05 -28.05
C THR A 203 -19.83 -13.52 -27.77
N ALA A 204 -20.81 -14.36 -28.11
CA ALA A 204 -20.76 -15.83 -28.01
C ALA A 204 -19.70 -16.43 -28.94
#